data_AF-A0A9X1PSL4-F1
#
_entry.id   AF-A0A9X1PSL4-F1
#
_cell.length_a   1.000
_cell.length_b   1.000
_cell.length_c   1.000
_cell.angle_alpha   90.00
_cell.angle_beta   90.00
_cell.angle_gamma   90.00
#
_symmetry.space_group_name_H-M   'P 1'
#
loop_
_entity.id
_entity.type
_entity.pdbx_description
1 polymer ?
#
loop_
_entity_poly.entity_id
_entity_poly.type
_entity_poly.pdbx_seq_one_letter_code
_entity_poly.pdbx_strand_id
1 'polypeptide(L)'
;MTEIDSDGAGALGAEANGARPSPHRHPAPGTPDLRRVGANPDFWYPVALARSVRSGQVFATAFAGERIALYRGKSGAVYALEDRCAHRQVPLSMGVVEGETLRCCYHAWAYRGDGRICQIPYLSKGDGRPPRGVRGYPVREAYGLVFVFPGAPEKAGITTLPELPYFDSVKYKTMTFSRTVRCHYSFMHENLLDMNHQYLHRGVVGRLHPELLEYRTGVRSTEARYLFTHTGGKRNRSAALLAAEGIGGRKSSDVMTIRTDYPYQTLDLVPENAERPALCLWAAYVPEDTEQRTCHAYGLLMIEKPSIRGALHLAWPFIRRFTERVFAEDRMAVEAEQRAWEEQGEDRNHEVFPLILDVRAVLRANGVPLRAETAGRACRTGGCR
;
A
#
# COMPACT_ATOMS: atom_id res chain seq x y z
N MET A 1 -15.50 -60.92 -26.01
CA MET A 1 -15.86 -61.13 -24.59
C MET A 1 -14.54 -61.23 -23.85
N THR A 2 -13.87 -60.17 -23.43
CA THR A 2 -14.30 -58.83 -22.95
C THR A 2 -13.33 -57.74 -23.44
N GLU A 3 -13.87 -56.53 -23.63
CA GLU A 3 -13.23 -55.32 -24.16
C GLU A 3 -12.49 -54.49 -23.08
N ILE A 4 -11.35 -53.95 -23.51
CA ILE A 4 -10.74 -52.61 -23.33
C ILE A 4 -11.63 -51.55 -22.62
N ASP A 5 -11.12 -50.83 -21.61
CA ASP A 5 -10.84 -49.37 -21.75
C ASP A 5 -10.18 -48.66 -20.55
N SER A 6 -9.38 -47.68 -20.93
CA SER A 6 -8.72 -46.63 -20.16
C SER A 6 -9.65 -45.43 -19.89
N ASP A 7 -9.17 -44.51 -19.04
CA ASP A 7 -9.63 -43.14 -18.79
C ASP A 7 -10.68 -42.88 -17.69
N GLY A 8 -10.38 -41.88 -16.86
CA GLY A 8 -11.29 -41.38 -15.82
C GLY A 8 -10.68 -40.41 -14.80
N ALA A 9 -9.75 -39.55 -15.18
CA ALA A 9 -9.43 -38.35 -14.40
C ALA A 9 -10.41 -37.24 -14.80
N GLY A 10 -11.28 -36.82 -13.88
CA GLY A 10 -12.18 -35.69 -14.15
C GLY A 10 -13.05 -35.32 -12.95
N ALA A 11 -12.76 -34.14 -12.36
CA ALA A 11 -13.71 -33.12 -11.93
C ALA A 11 -13.08 -32.20 -10.85
N LEU A 12 -12.31 -31.21 -11.29
CA LEU A 12 -12.00 -30.01 -10.49
C LEU A 12 -12.86 -28.85 -10.97
N GLY A 13 -13.64 -28.30 -10.03
CA GLY A 13 -14.19 -26.95 -9.94
C GLY A 13 -14.49 -26.19 -11.23
N ALA A 14 -15.77 -26.13 -11.57
CA ALA A 14 -16.30 -25.21 -12.58
C ALA A 14 -16.00 -23.74 -12.22
N GLU A 15 -15.36 -23.03 -13.15
CA GLU A 15 -15.24 -21.58 -13.16
C GLU A 15 -16.63 -20.94 -13.28
N ALA A 16 -16.91 -19.95 -12.41
CA ALA A 16 -18.15 -19.19 -12.47
C ALA A 16 -18.13 -18.25 -13.69
N ASN A 17 -18.88 -18.66 -14.72
CA ASN A 17 -19.03 -17.99 -15.99
C ASN A 17 -19.83 -16.68 -15.88
N GLY A 18 -19.21 -15.55 -16.23
CA GLY A 18 -19.77 -14.55 -17.16
C GLY A 18 -21.11 -13.84 -16.89
N ALA A 19 -21.68 -13.84 -15.68
CA ALA A 19 -22.86 -13.01 -15.41
C ALA A 19 -22.47 -11.53 -15.24
N ARG A 20 -22.96 -10.63 -16.11
CA ARG A 20 -22.88 -9.17 -15.88
C ARG A 20 -23.53 -8.88 -14.51
N PRO A 21 -22.80 -8.28 -13.56
CA PRO A 21 -23.37 -7.97 -12.26
C PRO A 21 -24.50 -6.96 -12.40
N SER A 22 -25.56 -7.17 -11.61
CA SER A 22 -26.72 -6.27 -11.59
C SER A 22 -26.27 -4.84 -11.22
N PRO A 23 -26.72 -3.80 -11.93
CA PRO A 23 -26.29 -2.41 -11.72
C PRO A 23 -26.69 -1.82 -10.37
N HIS A 24 -27.51 -2.52 -9.59
CA HIS A 24 -27.99 -2.06 -8.28
C HIS A 24 -27.78 -3.16 -7.23
N ARG A 25 -26.52 -3.37 -6.85
CA ARG A 25 -26.18 -4.24 -5.73
C ARG A 25 -26.07 -3.39 -4.46
N HIS A 26 -27.18 -3.24 -3.75
CA HIS A 26 -27.10 -2.73 -2.39
C HIS A 26 -26.34 -3.73 -1.52
N PRO A 27 -25.41 -3.27 -0.66
CA PRO A 27 -24.79 -4.16 0.30
C PRO A 27 -25.87 -4.84 1.14
N ALA A 28 -25.70 -6.13 1.42
CA ALA A 28 -26.66 -6.88 2.22
C ALA A 28 -26.83 -6.21 3.59
N PRO A 29 -28.05 -6.23 4.18
CA PRO A 29 -28.26 -5.71 5.52
C PRO A 29 -27.23 -6.27 6.51
N GLY A 30 -26.58 -5.39 7.28
CA GLY A 30 -25.52 -5.79 8.23
C GLY A 30 -24.11 -5.88 7.64
N THR A 31 -23.90 -5.55 6.36
CA THR A 31 -22.55 -5.40 5.80
C THR A 31 -21.80 -4.30 6.56
N PRO A 32 -20.60 -4.57 7.12
CA PRO A 32 -19.83 -3.56 7.83
C PRO A 32 -19.48 -2.36 6.93
N ASP A 33 -19.51 -1.17 7.51
CA ASP A 33 -18.94 0.03 6.88
C ASP A 33 -17.46 -0.26 6.55
N LEU A 34 -17.09 -0.09 5.28
CA LEU A 34 -15.73 -0.37 4.82
C LEU A 34 -14.70 0.54 5.51
N ARG A 35 -15.07 1.78 5.84
CA ARG A 35 -14.18 2.72 6.54
C ARG A 35 -13.93 2.32 7.99
N ARG A 36 -14.59 1.27 8.47
CA ARG A 36 -14.40 0.65 9.79
C ARG A 36 -13.70 -0.71 9.72
N VAL A 37 -13.25 -1.12 8.53
CA VAL A 37 -12.47 -2.33 8.30
C VAL A 37 -11.01 -1.91 8.14
N GLY A 38 -10.17 -2.22 9.11
CA GLY A 38 -8.74 -1.93 9.07
C GLY A 38 -7.93 -2.87 8.20
N ALA A 39 -6.72 -2.42 7.83
CA ALA A 39 -5.75 -3.24 7.11
C ALA A 39 -5.36 -4.48 7.92
N ASN A 40 -5.33 -5.63 7.26
CA ASN A 40 -4.99 -6.91 7.85
C ASN A 40 -3.48 -6.98 8.11
N PRO A 41 -3.04 -7.19 9.36
CA PRO A 41 -1.62 -7.15 9.70
C PRO A 41 -0.83 -8.36 9.16
N ASP A 42 -1.49 -9.41 8.67
CA ASP A 42 -0.83 -10.63 8.18
C ASP A 42 -0.29 -10.51 6.73
N PHE A 43 0.16 -9.31 6.36
CA PHE A 43 0.79 -8.98 5.08
C PHE A 43 2.07 -8.15 5.30
N TRP A 44 2.91 -8.07 4.27
CA TRP A 44 4.09 -7.22 4.28
C TRP A 44 3.72 -5.78 3.93
N TYR A 45 4.03 -4.82 4.80
CA TYR A 45 3.75 -3.41 4.55
C TYR A 45 5.05 -2.61 4.47
N PRO A 46 5.25 -1.79 3.43
CA PRO A 46 6.34 -0.84 3.44
C PRO A 46 6.09 0.20 4.53
N VAL A 47 7.08 0.44 5.37
CA VAL A 47 6.97 1.39 6.51
C VAL A 47 8.07 2.45 6.49
N ALA A 48 9.02 2.34 5.56
CA ALA A 48 10.03 3.34 5.29
C ALA A 48 10.64 3.16 3.89
N LEU A 49 11.24 4.24 3.37
CA LEU A 49 12.22 4.12 2.30
C LEU A 49 13.52 3.57 2.89
N ALA A 50 14.19 2.64 2.21
CA ALA A 50 15.45 2.05 2.69
C ALA A 50 16.51 3.11 3.04
N ARG A 51 16.59 4.16 2.20
CA ARG A 51 17.50 5.31 2.41
C ARG A 51 17.18 6.18 3.63
N SER A 52 15.95 6.10 4.16
CA SER A 52 15.57 6.83 5.38
C SER A 52 16.09 6.13 6.64
N VAL A 53 16.31 4.81 6.59
CA VAL A 53 16.91 4.03 7.69
C VAL A 53 18.43 4.08 7.56
N ARG A 54 19.00 5.23 7.95
CA ARG A 54 20.44 5.51 7.89
C ARG A 54 21.21 4.75 8.97
N SER A 55 22.43 4.33 8.65
CA SER A 55 23.34 3.72 9.62
C SER A 55 23.56 4.66 10.81
N GLY A 56 23.60 4.10 12.03
CA GLY A 56 23.78 4.85 13.28
C GLY A 56 22.56 5.66 13.73
N GLN A 57 21.45 5.63 13.00
CA GLN A 57 20.22 6.34 13.35
C GLN A 57 19.04 5.38 13.49
N VAL A 58 18.06 5.81 14.27
CA VAL A 58 16.79 5.11 14.42
C VAL A 58 15.73 5.91 13.67
N PHE A 59 14.93 5.23 12.86
CA PHE A 59 13.82 5.81 12.11
C PHE A 59 12.50 5.39 12.78
N ALA A 60 11.72 6.36 13.23
CA ALA A 60 10.39 6.12 13.80
C ALA A 60 9.35 6.00 12.67
N THR A 61 8.49 4.99 12.78
CA THR A 61 7.35 4.78 11.89
C THR A 61 6.21 4.12 12.66
N ALA A 62 5.09 3.83 12.00
CA ALA A 62 3.96 3.14 12.61
C ALA A 62 3.22 2.25 11.62
N PHE A 63 2.47 1.29 12.16
CA PHE A 63 1.44 0.54 11.44
C PHE A 63 0.19 0.48 12.32
N ALA A 64 -0.93 1.02 11.83
CA ALA A 64 -2.22 1.02 12.52
C ALA A 64 -2.14 1.47 14.00
N GLY A 65 -1.35 2.52 14.27
CA GLY A 65 -1.09 3.08 15.61
C GLY A 65 -0.05 2.33 16.44
N GLU A 66 0.45 1.17 16.00
CA GLU A 66 1.58 0.49 16.63
C GLU A 66 2.88 1.18 16.19
N ARG A 67 3.55 1.86 17.12
CA ARG A 67 4.80 2.57 16.84
C ARG A 67 5.97 1.59 16.68
N ILE A 68 6.80 1.81 15.67
CA ILE A 68 7.90 0.94 15.26
C ILE A 68 9.19 1.76 15.16
N ALA A 69 10.25 1.28 15.80
CA ALA A 69 11.60 1.79 15.69
C ALA A 69 12.38 0.91 14.71
N LEU A 70 12.73 1.47 13.55
CA LEU A 70 13.61 0.83 12.57
C LEU A 70 15.05 1.27 12.81
N TYR A 71 16.00 0.33 12.78
CA TYR A 71 17.41 0.66 12.83
C TYR A 71 18.24 -0.26 11.95
N ARG A 72 19.40 0.21 11.52
CA ARG A 72 20.36 -0.58 10.75
C ARG A 72 21.56 -0.93 11.62
N GLY A 73 21.79 -2.22 11.85
CA GLY A 73 22.95 -2.72 12.57
C GLY A 73 24.26 -2.47 11.81
N LYS A 74 25.39 -2.69 12.48
CA LYS A 74 26.74 -2.53 11.90
C LYS A 74 26.97 -3.45 10.70
N SER A 75 26.33 -4.62 10.69
CA SER A 75 26.31 -5.57 9.57
C SER A 75 25.60 -5.03 8.32
N GLY A 76 24.83 -3.95 8.43
CA GLY A 76 23.96 -3.43 7.39
C GLY A 76 22.55 -4.02 7.41
N ALA A 77 22.27 -5.03 8.24
CA ALA A 77 20.94 -5.59 8.42
C ALA A 77 19.98 -4.57 9.05
N VAL A 78 18.73 -4.53 8.57
CA VAL A 78 17.66 -3.72 9.16
C VAL A 78 16.90 -4.55 10.18
N TYR A 79 16.53 -3.91 11.29
CA TYR A 79 15.74 -4.47 12.37
C TYR A 79 14.54 -3.56 12.67
N ALA A 80 13.44 -4.15 13.12
CA ALA A 80 12.21 -3.44 13.45
C ALA A 80 11.73 -3.87 14.85
N LEU A 81 11.66 -2.91 15.77
CA LEU A 81 11.24 -3.15 17.16
C LEU A 81 10.02 -2.30 17.49
N GLU A 82 9.23 -2.71 18.47
CA GLU A 82 8.24 -1.84 19.09
C GLU A 82 8.93 -0.59 19.64
N ASP A 83 8.41 0.58 19.30
CA ASP A 83 8.98 1.87 19.73
C ASP A 83 8.58 2.23 21.16
N ARG A 84 8.92 1.35 22.11
CA ARG A 84 8.57 1.47 23.52
C ARG A 84 9.58 0.71 24.37
N CYS A 85 10.45 1.40 25.09
CA CYS A 85 11.35 0.78 26.05
C CYS A 85 10.58 -0.04 27.09
N ALA A 86 10.99 -1.29 27.30
CA ALA A 86 10.35 -2.20 28.27
C ALA A 86 10.48 -1.72 29.74
N HIS A 87 11.39 -0.79 30.04
CA HIS A 87 11.59 -0.26 31.40
C HIS A 87 10.58 0.83 31.75
N ARG A 88 10.58 1.96 31.02
CA ARG A 88 9.74 3.14 31.30
C ARG A 88 9.06 3.72 30.07
N GLN A 89 8.87 2.90 29.04
CA GLN A 89 8.09 3.21 27.84
C GLN A 89 8.61 4.36 26.97
N VAL A 90 9.77 4.93 27.29
CA VAL A 90 10.47 5.91 26.44
C VAL A 90 10.66 5.32 25.03
N PRO A 91 10.38 6.09 23.96
CA PRO A 91 10.56 5.62 22.59
C PRO A 91 11.99 5.14 22.36
N LEU A 92 12.14 3.95 21.78
CA LEU A 92 13.44 3.43 21.36
C LEU A 92 13.98 4.16 20.13
N SER A 93 13.13 4.85 19.38
CA SER A 93 13.48 5.76 18.30
C SER A 93 14.32 6.97 18.75
N MET A 94 14.30 7.28 20.05
CA MET A 94 15.19 8.26 20.66
C MET A 94 16.54 7.66 21.09
N GLY A 95 16.75 6.36 20.89
CA GLY A 95 17.93 5.63 21.29
C GLY A 95 19.12 5.78 20.35
N VAL A 96 20.16 5.00 20.62
CA VAL A 96 21.41 4.96 19.85
C VAL A 96 21.65 3.54 19.35
N VAL A 97 22.09 3.42 18.10
CA VAL A 97 22.48 2.13 17.53
C VAL A 97 23.94 1.84 17.87
N GLU A 98 24.19 0.69 18.49
CA GLU A 98 25.53 0.23 18.86
C GLU A 98 25.73 -1.22 18.39
N GLY A 99 26.60 -1.41 17.39
CA GLY A 99 26.79 -2.73 16.78
C GLY A 99 25.49 -3.22 16.13
N GLU A 100 24.99 -4.37 16.59
CA GLU A 100 23.70 -4.95 16.15
C GLU A 100 22.54 -4.63 17.09
N THR A 101 22.75 -3.75 18.07
CA THR A 101 21.80 -3.49 19.16
C THR A 101 21.29 -2.06 19.15
N LEU A 102 20.08 -1.89 19.66
CA LEU A 102 19.48 -0.59 19.91
C LEU A 102 19.50 -0.31 21.42
N ARG A 103 20.18 0.76 21.83
CA ARG A 103 20.29 1.19 23.22
C ARG A 103 19.30 2.31 23.52
N CYS A 104 18.44 2.12 24.51
CA CYS A 104 17.51 3.15 24.96
C CYS A 104 18.28 4.35 25.56
N CYS A 105 17.89 5.57 25.19
CA CYS A 105 18.54 6.79 25.65
C CYS A 105 18.38 7.07 27.15
N TYR A 106 17.42 6.46 27.84
CA TYR A 106 17.14 6.81 29.24
C TYR A 106 18.08 6.11 30.22
N HIS A 107 18.06 4.78 30.24
CA HIS A 107 18.85 3.98 31.19
C HIS A 107 19.73 2.94 30.49
N ALA A 108 19.98 3.13 29.19
CA ALA A 108 20.91 2.34 28.39
C ALA A 108 20.62 0.83 28.33
N TRP A 109 19.35 0.42 28.49
CA TRP A 109 18.90 -0.95 28.19
C TRP A 109 19.10 -1.20 26.70
N ALA A 110 19.83 -2.26 26.36
CA ALA A 110 20.14 -2.63 24.98
C ALA A 110 19.28 -3.80 24.52
N TYR A 111 18.75 -3.66 23.31
CA TYR A 111 17.85 -4.60 22.66
C TYR A 111 18.50 -5.19 21.41
N ARG A 112 18.36 -6.49 21.20
CA ARG A 112 18.69 -7.16 19.94
C ARG A 112 17.58 -6.93 18.91
N GLY A 113 17.85 -7.26 17.65
CA GLY A 113 16.88 -7.17 16.56
C GLY A 113 15.62 -8.01 16.73
N ASP A 114 15.63 -9.03 17.61
CA ASP A 114 14.46 -9.83 17.99
C ASP A 114 13.66 -9.22 19.17
N GLY A 115 14.08 -8.04 19.66
CA GLY A 115 13.46 -7.33 20.77
C GLY A 115 13.90 -7.78 22.16
N ARG A 116 14.73 -8.83 22.27
CA ARG A 116 15.23 -9.30 23.57
C ARG A 116 16.25 -8.33 24.16
N ILE A 117 16.17 -8.12 25.47
CA ILE A 117 17.17 -7.34 26.20
C ILE A 117 18.47 -8.15 26.29
N CYS A 118 19.57 -7.58 25.83
CA CYS A 118 20.90 -8.21 25.91
C CYS A 118 21.85 -7.53 26.92
N GLN A 119 21.56 -6.31 27.36
CA GLN A 119 22.36 -5.63 28.37
C GLN A 119 21.50 -4.68 29.21
N ILE A 120 21.67 -4.73 30.52
CA ILE A 120 21.22 -3.73 31.49
C ILE A 120 22.49 -3.28 32.24
N PRO A 121 22.98 -2.04 32.04
CA PRO A 121 24.34 -1.67 32.49
C PRO A 121 24.60 -1.83 33.99
N TYR A 122 23.57 -1.70 34.81
CA TYR A 122 23.66 -1.72 36.27
C TYR A 122 23.20 -3.04 36.90
N LEU A 123 22.96 -4.08 36.10
CA LEU A 123 22.60 -5.42 36.57
C LEU A 123 23.78 -6.35 36.32
N SER A 124 24.27 -7.03 37.37
CA SER A 124 25.45 -7.89 37.24
C SER A 124 25.10 -9.18 36.51
N LYS A 125 26.10 -9.81 35.90
CA LYS A 125 25.95 -11.17 35.34
C LYS A 125 25.62 -12.13 36.49
N GLY A 126 24.36 -12.57 36.56
CA GLY A 126 23.89 -13.51 37.59
C GLY A 126 22.64 -13.05 38.34
N ASP A 127 22.27 -11.76 38.27
CA ASP A 127 21.18 -11.15 39.04
C ASP A 127 19.76 -11.45 38.49
N GLY A 128 19.55 -12.68 38.02
CA GLY A 128 18.29 -13.14 37.43
C GLY A 128 18.16 -12.82 35.93
N ARG A 129 17.21 -13.50 35.29
CA ARG A 129 16.98 -13.34 33.84
C ARG A 129 16.33 -11.97 33.57
N PRO A 130 16.85 -11.16 32.63
CA PRO A 130 16.21 -9.91 32.26
C PRO A 130 14.79 -10.16 31.71
N PRO A 131 13.87 -9.18 31.82
CA PRO A 131 12.53 -9.28 31.23
C PRO A 131 12.57 -9.63 29.73
N ARG A 132 11.45 -10.12 29.19
CA ARG A 132 11.37 -10.59 27.79
C ARG A 132 11.72 -9.53 26.74
N GLY A 133 11.68 -8.24 27.10
CA GLY A 133 12.05 -7.13 26.23
C GLY A 133 10.84 -6.50 25.55
N VAL A 134 10.96 -6.21 24.26
CA VAL A 134 9.93 -5.58 23.43
C VAL A 134 9.57 -6.50 22.28
N ARG A 135 8.47 -6.20 21.56
CA ARG A 135 8.16 -6.93 20.33
C ARG A 135 9.22 -6.63 19.26
N GLY A 136 9.77 -7.67 18.64
CA GLY A 136 10.48 -7.58 17.36
C GLY A 136 9.55 -7.96 16.21
N TYR A 137 9.66 -7.27 15.09
CA TYR A 137 8.87 -7.56 13.89
C TYR A 137 9.75 -8.22 12.81
N PRO A 138 9.23 -9.22 12.08
CA PRO A 138 9.86 -9.64 10.83
C PRO A 138 9.99 -8.44 9.89
N VAL A 139 11.16 -8.31 9.29
CA VAL A 139 11.51 -7.17 8.41
C VAL A 139 12.25 -7.68 7.19
N ARG A 140 11.97 -7.09 6.03
CA ARG A 140 12.65 -7.34 4.76
C ARG A 140 12.94 -6.02 4.05
N GLU A 141 14.13 -5.86 3.52
CA GLU A 141 14.47 -4.74 2.63
C GLU A 141 14.35 -5.21 1.19
N ALA A 142 13.49 -4.58 0.40
CA ALA A 142 13.24 -4.93 -1.00
C ALA A 142 12.77 -3.68 -1.77
N TYR A 143 13.10 -3.59 -3.05
CA TYR A 143 12.61 -2.51 -3.94
C TYR A 143 12.93 -1.08 -3.45
N GLY A 144 14.01 -0.91 -2.67
CA GLY A 144 14.36 0.36 -2.04
C GLY A 144 13.44 0.78 -0.89
N LEU A 145 12.63 -0.14 -0.37
CA LEU A 145 11.69 0.01 0.74
C LEU A 145 12.05 -0.94 1.88
N VAL A 146 11.67 -0.58 3.11
CA VAL A 146 11.70 -1.47 4.27
C VAL A 146 10.29 -1.95 4.56
N PHE A 147 10.08 -3.25 4.42
CA PHE A 147 8.83 -3.93 4.70
C PHE A 147 8.86 -4.52 6.11
N VAL A 148 7.79 -4.32 6.86
CA VAL A 148 7.53 -4.98 8.14
C VAL A 148 6.32 -5.90 7.99
N PHE A 149 6.32 -7.01 8.72
CA PHE A 149 5.15 -7.88 8.90
C PHE A 149 4.51 -7.61 10.29
N PRO A 150 3.44 -6.81 10.38
CA PRO A 150 2.84 -6.42 11.66
C PRO A 150 2.04 -7.53 12.33
N GLY A 151 1.72 -8.59 11.61
CA GLY A 151 0.88 -9.69 12.08
C GLY A 151 1.63 -10.70 12.93
N ALA A 152 1.13 -11.93 12.91
CA ALA A 152 1.73 -13.03 13.65
C ALA A 152 3.07 -13.45 12.98
N PRO A 153 4.23 -13.39 13.67
CA PRO A 153 5.55 -13.60 13.05
C PRO A 153 5.70 -14.92 12.29
N GLU A 154 5.01 -15.97 12.72
CA GLU A 154 4.98 -17.29 12.08
C GLU A 154 4.39 -17.27 10.67
N LYS A 155 3.50 -16.31 10.37
CA LYS A 155 2.90 -16.15 9.04
C LYS A 155 3.84 -15.44 8.06
N ALA A 156 4.81 -14.67 8.55
CA ALA A 156 5.75 -13.94 7.70
C ALA A 156 6.59 -14.86 6.80
N GLY A 157 6.84 -16.10 7.22
CA GLY A 157 7.59 -17.09 6.45
C GLY A 157 6.83 -17.62 5.22
N ILE A 158 5.50 -17.68 5.30
CA ILE A 158 4.62 -18.20 4.24
C ILE A 158 3.97 -17.10 3.40
N THR A 159 3.99 -15.84 3.88
CA THR A 159 3.53 -14.68 3.11
C THR A 159 4.64 -14.14 2.21
N THR A 160 4.37 -14.07 0.92
CA THR A 160 5.29 -13.53 -0.09
C THR A 160 5.29 -12.00 -0.11
N LEU A 161 6.42 -11.41 -0.50
CA LEU A 161 6.47 -10.00 -0.89
C LEU A 161 5.78 -9.84 -2.27
N PRO A 162 5.33 -8.62 -2.63
CA PRO A 162 4.81 -8.37 -3.96
C PRO A 162 5.90 -8.58 -5.03
N GLU A 163 5.54 -9.16 -6.16
CA GLU A 163 6.46 -9.34 -7.29
C GLU A 163 6.44 -8.09 -8.18
N LEU A 164 7.61 -7.48 -8.41
CA LEU A 164 7.76 -6.29 -9.25
C LEU A 164 8.75 -6.56 -10.38
N PRO A 165 8.33 -7.25 -11.47
CA PRO A 165 9.23 -7.74 -12.52
C PRO A 165 9.99 -6.64 -13.25
N TYR A 166 9.46 -5.42 -13.27
CA TYR A 166 10.07 -4.28 -13.96
C TYR A 166 10.99 -3.43 -13.07
N PHE A 167 11.04 -3.67 -11.75
CA PHE A 167 11.78 -2.82 -10.81
C PHE A 167 13.30 -2.83 -11.07
N ASP A 168 13.89 -4.02 -11.23
CA ASP A 168 15.33 -4.20 -11.48
C ASP A 168 15.69 -4.19 -12.97
N SER A 169 14.71 -3.98 -13.84
CA SER A 169 14.94 -3.99 -15.28
C SER A 169 15.73 -2.77 -15.73
N VAL A 170 16.84 -2.98 -16.43
CA VAL A 170 17.64 -1.91 -17.04
C VAL A 170 16.85 -1.09 -18.07
N LYS A 171 15.72 -1.62 -18.57
CA LYS A 171 14.84 -0.94 -19.52
C LYS A 171 13.95 0.10 -18.85
N TYR A 172 13.76 0.04 -17.53
CA TYR A 172 12.88 0.95 -16.81
C TYR A 172 13.68 1.93 -15.94
N LYS A 173 13.04 3.05 -15.62
CA LYS A 173 13.49 3.98 -14.59
C LYS A 173 12.39 4.15 -13.56
N THR A 174 12.73 3.92 -12.30
CA THR A 174 11.76 3.97 -11.20
C THR A 174 11.72 5.34 -10.53
N MET A 175 10.52 5.88 -10.37
CA MET A 175 10.20 7.02 -9.51
C MET A 175 9.52 6.49 -8.25
N THR A 176 10.05 6.84 -7.08
CA THR A 176 9.49 6.43 -5.79
C THR A 176 8.66 7.55 -5.17
N PHE A 177 7.44 7.23 -4.76
CA PHE A 177 6.55 8.08 -3.97
C PHE A 177 6.47 7.58 -2.53
N SER A 178 6.40 8.51 -1.59
CA SER A 178 6.21 8.28 -0.16
C SER A 178 5.56 9.53 0.40
N ARG A 179 4.27 9.44 0.70
CA ARG A 179 3.42 10.57 1.07
C ARG A 179 2.35 10.14 2.07
N THR A 180 2.17 10.93 3.12
CA THR A 180 1.02 10.80 4.02
C THR A 180 -0.23 11.41 3.38
N VAL A 181 -1.34 10.68 3.47
CA VAL A 181 -2.68 11.06 3.01
C VAL A 181 -3.65 10.89 4.18
N ARG A 182 -4.46 11.92 4.49
CA ARG A 182 -5.43 11.88 5.59
C ARG A 182 -6.74 11.24 5.15
N CYS A 183 -6.68 9.96 4.84
CA CYS A 183 -7.86 9.14 4.58
C CYS A 183 -7.64 7.70 5.04
N HIS A 184 -8.75 6.98 5.23
CA HIS A 184 -8.75 5.53 5.32
C HIS A 184 -8.20 4.89 4.06
N TYR A 185 -7.40 3.83 4.20
CA TYR A 185 -6.64 3.21 3.10
C TYR A 185 -7.53 2.80 1.91
N SER A 186 -8.77 2.41 2.18
CA SER A 186 -9.73 2.00 1.15
C SER A 186 -10.09 3.12 0.16
N PHE A 187 -10.07 4.40 0.57
CA PHE A 187 -10.35 5.50 -0.36
C PHE A 187 -9.34 5.54 -1.50
N MET A 188 -8.07 5.29 -1.21
CA MET A 188 -7.02 5.23 -2.22
C MET A 188 -7.23 4.04 -3.17
N HIS A 189 -7.69 2.89 -2.65
CA HIS A 189 -8.00 1.73 -3.50
C HIS A 189 -9.14 2.01 -4.48
N GLU A 190 -10.21 2.63 -4.00
CA GLU A 190 -11.36 3.01 -4.84
C GLU A 190 -10.95 4.07 -5.86
N ASN A 191 -10.23 5.11 -5.43
CA ASN A 191 -9.75 6.19 -6.30
C ASN A 191 -8.90 5.64 -7.46
N LEU A 192 -7.88 4.81 -7.21
CA LEU A 192 -7.04 4.33 -8.31
C LEU A 192 -7.79 3.43 -9.30
N LEU A 193 -8.81 2.67 -8.88
CA LEU A 193 -9.58 1.78 -9.76
C LEU A 193 -10.65 2.51 -10.58
N ASP A 194 -11.17 3.63 -10.09
CA ASP A 194 -12.25 4.36 -10.75
C ASP A 194 -11.74 5.26 -11.86
N MET A 195 -11.65 4.80 -13.10
CA MET A 195 -11.21 5.68 -14.20
C MET A 195 -12.20 6.78 -14.56
N ASN A 196 -13.43 6.80 -14.01
CA ASN A 196 -14.37 7.89 -14.25
C ASN A 196 -13.94 9.19 -13.53
N HIS A 197 -13.12 9.11 -12.47
CA HIS A 197 -12.60 10.31 -11.81
C HIS A 197 -11.62 11.11 -12.68
N GLN A 198 -11.28 10.67 -13.91
CA GLN A 198 -10.51 11.47 -14.88
C GLN A 198 -11.05 12.88 -15.11
N TYR A 199 -12.34 13.11 -14.86
CA TYR A 199 -12.90 14.46 -14.85
C TYR A 199 -12.13 15.39 -13.90
N LEU A 200 -11.66 14.89 -12.75
CA LEU A 200 -10.80 15.61 -11.81
C LEU A 200 -9.52 16.09 -12.50
N HIS A 201 -8.87 15.22 -13.27
CA HIS A 201 -7.63 15.49 -13.97
C HIS A 201 -7.78 16.19 -15.33
N ARG A 202 -8.97 16.66 -15.70
CA ARG A 202 -9.22 17.30 -17.02
C ARG A 202 -8.28 18.47 -17.32
N GLY A 203 -7.79 19.17 -16.30
CA GLY A 203 -6.82 20.27 -16.43
C GLY A 203 -5.37 19.83 -16.62
N VAL A 204 -5.06 18.57 -16.33
CA VAL A 204 -3.69 18.02 -16.29
C VAL A 204 -3.47 17.00 -17.39
N VAL A 205 -4.43 16.08 -17.57
CA VAL A 205 -4.37 14.92 -18.46
C VAL A 205 -5.09 15.18 -19.79
N GLY A 206 -6.01 16.15 -19.84
CA GLY A 206 -6.82 16.49 -21.01
C GLY A 206 -8.14 15.73 -21.06
N ARG A 207 -8.81 15.72 -22.22
CA ARG A 207 -10.03 14.91 -22.44
C ARG A 207 -9.60 13.50 -22.86
N LEU A 208 -9.53 12.61 -21.87
CA LEU A 208 -9.45 11.17 -22.09
C LEU A 208 -10.84 10.57 -21.86
N HIS A 209 -11.22 9.61 -22.69
CA HIS A 209 -12.42 8.82 -22.46
C HIS A 209 -11.98 7.39 -22.11
N PRO A 210 -12.12 6.98 -20.83
CA PRO A 210 -11.89 5.60 -20.43
C PRO A 210 -13.14 4.78 -20.73
N GLU A 211 -12.96 3.71 -21.49
CA GLU A 211 -13.99 2.70 -21.69
C GLU A 211 -13.58 1.43 -20.94
N LEU A 212 -14.42 0.99 -19.99
CA LEU A 212 -14.19 -0.28 -19.31
C LEU A 212 -14.45 -1.44 -20.28
N LEU A 213 -13.40 -2.18 -20.65
CA LEU A 213 -13.49 -3.32 -21.55
C LEU A 213 -14.01 -4.56 -20.84
N GLU A 214 -13.32 -4.94 -19.76
CA GLU A 214 -13.66 -6.08 -18.92
C GLU A 214 -13.12 -5.85 -17.51
N TYR A 215 -13.68 -6.57 -16.54
CA TYR A 215 -13.09 -6.67 -15.22
C TYR A 215 -13.39 -8.03 -14.59
N ARG A 216 -12.55 -8.44 -13.64
CA ARG A 216 -12.65 -9.72 -12.94
C ARG A 216 -12.42 -9.51 -11.45
N THR A 217 -13.17 -10.23 -10.63
CA THR A 217 -13.07 -10.18 -9.17
C THR A 217 -12.84 -11.59 -8.64
N GLY A 218 -11.85 -11.73 -7.76
CA GLY A 218 -11.55 -12.95 -7.03
C GLY A 218 -11.62 -12.73 -5.52
N VAL A 219 -11.16 -13.71 -4.76
CA VAL A 219 -11.20 -13.69 -3.28
C VAL A 219 -10.41 -12.51 -2.70
N ARG A 220 -9.26 -12.17 -3.30
CA ARG A 220 -8.33 -11.15 -2.81
C ARG A 220 -8.02 -10.05 -3.83
N SER A 221 -8.69 -10.08 -4.97
CA SER A 221 -8.33 -9.19 -6.06
C SER A 221 -9.51 -8.71 -6.89
N THR A 222 -9.35 -7.53 -7.46
CA THR A 222 -10.23 -6.95 -8.46
C THR A 222 -9.36 -6.33 -9.53
N GLU A 223 -9.52 -6.76 -10.77
CA GLU A 223 -8.73 -6.32 -11.92
C GLU A 223 -9.65 -5.78 -13.01
N ALA A 224 -9.36 -4.57 -13.50
CA ALA A 224 -10.11 -3.91 -14.56
C ALA A 224 -9.20 -3.53 -15.71
N ARG A 225 -9.70 -3.68 -16.93
CA ARG A 225 -9.02 -3.27 -18.16
C ARG A 225 -9.79 -2.16 -18.82
N TYR A 226 -9.13 -1.04 -19.04
CA TYR A 226 -9.68 0.15 -19.65
C TYR A 226 -9.01 0.45 -20.98
N LEU A 227 -9.81 0.79 -21.98
CA LEU A 227 -9.34 1.37 -23.22
C LEU A 227 -9.33 2.89 -23.09
N PHE A 228 -8.20 3.52 -23.37
CA PHE A 228 -8.07 4.96 -23.36
C PHE A 228 -8.08 5.48 -24.79
N THR A 229 -9.15 6.19 -25.14
CA THR A 229 -9.24 6.89 -26.43
C THR A 229 -9.05 8.39 -26.26
N HIS A 230 -8.12 8.96 -27.04
CA HIS A 230 -7.91 10.40 -27.08
C HIS A 230 -9.02 11.07 -27.91
N THR A 231 -10.01 11.65 -27.24
CA THR A 231 -10.99 12.53 -27.86
C THR A 231 -10.41 13.96 -27.90
N GLY A 232 -10.04 14.43 -29.10
CA GLY A 232 -9.19 15.61 -29.31
C GLY A 232 -9.46 16.87 -28.44
N GLY A 233 -8.39 17.63 -28.17
CA GLY A 233 -8.41 18.91 -27.43
C GLY A 233 -7.01 19.52 -27.32
N LYS A 234 -6.90 20.84 -27.06
CA LYS A 234 -5.60 21.51 -26.87
C LYS A 234 -4.91 20.98 -25.60
N ARG A 235 -3.87 20.17 -25.77
CA ARG A 235 -3.00 19.66 -24.68
C ARG A 235 -2.27 20.83 -24.01
N ASN A 236 -2.14 20.80 -22.69
CA ASN A 236 -1.17 21.63 -21.99
C ASN A 236 0.25 21.24 -22.43
N ARG A 237 1.16 22.22 -22.57
CA ARG A 237 2.53 22.01 -23.11
C ARG A 237 3.31 20.88 -22.42
N SER A 238 3.05 20.65 -21.13
CA SER A 238 3.65 19.56 -20.34
C SER A 238 3.12 18.17 -20.69
N ALA A 239 1.82 18.02 -20.96
CA ALA A 239 1.21 16.75 -21.39
C ALA A 239 1.54 16.44 -22.86
N ALA A 240 1.75 17.47 -23.69
CA ALA A 240 2.19 17.32 -25.07
C ALA A 240 3.61 16.74 -25.20
N LEU A 241 4.51 17.07 -24.26
CA LEU A 241 5.89 16.56 -24.26
C LEU A 241 5.96 15.06 -23.87
N LEU A 242 5.14 14.64 -22.90
CA LEU A 242 5.00 13.23 -22.51
C LEU A 242 4.43 12.36 -23.64
N ALA A 243 3.58 12.96 -24.47
CA ALA A 243 3.00 12.29 -25.63
C ALA A 243 3.86 12.31 -26.88
N ALA A 244 4.85 13.20 -26.97
CA ALA A 244 5.80 13.22 -28.07
C ALA A 244 6.84 12.10 -27.99
N GLU A 245 7.01 11.45 -26.83
CA GLU A 245 8.03 10.43 -26.58
C GLU A 245 7.50 9.03 -26.22
N GLY A 246 6.19 8.78 -26.38
CA GLY A 246 5.66 7.39 -26.33
C GLY A 246 4.37 7.15 -25.56
N ILE A 247 3.75 8.16 -24.94
CA ILE A 247 2.39 8.03 -24.37
C ILE A 247 1.39 8.80 -25.23
N GLY A 248 0.84 8.14 -26.24
CA GLY A 248 -0.12 8.75 -27.15
C GLY A 248 0.52 9.25 -28.46
N GLY A 249 0.91 8.28 -29.28
CA GLY A 249 0.99 8.47 -30.73
C GLY A 249 -0.38 8.94 -31.23
N ARG A 250 -0.40 9.77 -32.27
CA ARG A 250 -1.56 10.57 -32.73
C ARG A 250 -2.88 9.81 -33.03
N LYS A 251 -2.92 8.48 -32.88
CA LYS A 251 -4.11 7.60 -33.00
C LYS A 251 -4.01 6.28 -32.18
N SER A 252 -3.14 6.16 -31.17
CA SER A 252 -3.05 4.88 -30.42
C SER A 252 -4.13 4.75 -29.35
N SER A 253 -4.71 3.57 -29.26
CA SER A 253 -5.58 3.14 -28.18
C SER A 253 -4.75 2.41 -27.13
N ASP A 254 -4.54 3.05 -25.99
CA ASP A 254 -3.70 2.47 -24.93
C ASP A 254 -4.59 1.66 -23.99
N VAL A 255 -4.15 0.45 -23.62
CA VAL A 255 -4.87 -0.40 -22.67
C VAL A 255 -4.23 -0.23 -21.30
N MET A 256 -5.04 0.15 -20.32
CA MET A 256 -4.63 0.26 -18.93
C MET A 256 -5.26 -0.87 -18.12
N THR A 257 -4.43 -1.67 -17.48
CA THR A 257 -4.88 -2.71 -16.54
C THR A 257 -4.62 -2.21 -15.12
N ILE A 258 -5.66 -2.10 -14.31
CA ILE A 258 -5.56 -1.70 -12.90
C ILE A 258 -6.03 -2.87 -12.06
N ARG A 259 -5.21 -3.27 -11.09
CA ARG A 259 -5.50 -4.40 -10.22
C ARG A 259 -5.34 -3.99 -8.77
N THR A 260 -6.37 -4.20 -7.96
CA THR A 260 -6.19 -4.39 -6.52
C THR A 260 -5.87 -5.85 -6.29
N ASP A 261 -4.70 -6.14 -5.73
CA ASP A 261 -4.31 -7.45 -5.22
C ASP A 261 -3.99 -7.26 -3.75
N TYR A 262 -4.98 -7.46 -2.89
CA TYR A 262 -4.94 -6.98 -1.52
C TYR A 262 -3.66 -7.43 -0.79
N PRO A 263 -2.92 -6.52 -0.12
CA PRO A 263 -3.28 -5.12 0.18
C PRO A 263 -2.70 -4.08 -0.80
N TYR A 264 -2.20 -4.50 -1.97
CA TYR A 264 -1.52 -3.62 -2.92
C TYR A 264 -2.41 -3.26 -4.11
N GLN A 265 -1.95 -2.28 -4.89
CA GLN A 265 -2.49 -2.03 -6.22
C GLN A 265 -1.39 -1.95 -7.26
N THR A 266 -1.72 -2.36 -8.47
CA THR A 266 -0.90 -2.16 -9.66
C THR A 266 -1.69 -1.46 -10.76
N LEU A 267 -0.97 -0.73 -11.60
CA LEU A 267 -1.49 -0.16 -12.84
C LEU A 267 -0.43 -0.34 -13.92
N ASP A 268 -0.81 -1.00 -15.01
CA ASP A 268 0.04 -1.21 -16.18
C ASP A 268 -0.61 -0.56 -17.40
N LEU A 269 0.13 0.34 -18.06
CA LEU A 269 -0.29 0.99 -19.31
C LEU A 269 0.50 0.38 -20.46
N VAL A 270 -0.20 -0.35 -21.33
CA VAL A 270 0.34 -1.03 -22.50
C VAL A 270 -0.12 -0.30 -23.77
N PRO A 271 0.80 0.33 -24.52
CA PRO A 271 0.46 0.94 -25.81
C PRO A 271 -0.03 -0.08 -26.83
N GLU A 272 -0.83 0.39 -27.79
CA GLU A 272 -1.27 -0.42 -28.93
C GLU A 272 -0.06 -1.00 -29.68
N ASN A 273 0.01 -2.33 -29.81
CA ASN A 273 1.10 -3.10 -30.44
C ASN A 273 2.40 -3.24 -29.61
N ALA A 274 2.38 -2.96 -28.31
CA ALA A 274 3.50 -3.26 -27.42
C ALA A 274 3.29 -4.58 -26.67
N GLU A 275 4.35 -5.38 -26.52
CA GLU A 275 4.33 -6.59 -25.66
C GLU A 275 4.56 -6.25 -24.17
N ARG A 276 5.03 -5.04 -23.87
CA ARG A 276 5.39 -4.60 -22.53
C ARG A 276 4.72 -3.29 -22.18
N PRO A 277 4.44 -3.07 -20.89
CA PRO A 277 3.92 -1.80 -20.41
C PRO A 277 4.96 -0.68 -20.57
N ALA A 278 4.53 0.46 -21.10
CA ALA A 278 5.35 1.68 -21.13
C ALA A 278 5.45 2.30 -19.73
N LEU A 279 4.46 2.04 -18.87
CA LEU A 279 4.37 2.54 -17.51
C LEU A 279 3.75 1.46 -16.61
N CYS A 280 4.41 1.19 -15.49
CA CYS A 280 3.91 0.34 -14.41
C CYS A 280 3.92 1.13 -13.11
N LEU A 281 2.84 1.07 -12.35
CA LEU A 281 2.76 1.58 -11.00
C LEU A 281 2.49 0.41 -10.06
N TRP A 282 3.22 0.35 -8.96
CA TRP A 282 2.84 -0.41 -7.77
C TRP A 282 2.61 0.57 -6.62
N ALA A 283 1.55 0.34 -5.84
CA ALA A 283 1.20 1.17 -4.71
C ALA A 283 0.77 0.34 -3.49
N ALA A 284 1.07 0.85 -2.30
CA ALA A 284 0.60 0.33 -1.02
C ALA A 284 0.17 1.50 -0.13
N TYR A 285 -0.93 1.33 0.59
CA TYR A 285 -1.49 2.35 1.49
C TYR A 285 -1.49 1.82 2.91
N VAL A 286 -0.60 2.35 3.73
CA VAL A 286 -0.27 1.77 5.04
C VAL A 286 -0.83 2.64 6.15
N PRO A 287 -1.77 2.15 6.98
CA PRO A 287 -2.35 2.98 8.03
C PRO A 287 -1.30 3.39 9.07
N GLU A 288 -1.29 4.66 9.47
CA GLU A 288 -0.35 5.19 10.47
C GLU A 288 -0.96 5.20 11.87
N ASP A 289 -2.23 5.59 12.01
CA ASP A 289 -2.93 5.73 13.30
C ASP A 289 -3.89 4.57 13.63
N THR A 290 -4.35 4.52 14.89
CA THR A 290 -5.20 3.42 15.41
C THR A 290 -6.58 3.39 14.75
N GLU A 291 -7.13 4.55 14.41
CA GLU A 291 -8.44 4.67 13.75
C GLU A 291 -8.34 4.45 12.24
N GLN A 292 -7.10 4.33 11.73
CA GLN A 292 -6.74 4.26 10.32
C GLN A 292 -7.34 5.41 9.49
N ARG A 293 -7.41 6.62 10.06
CA ARG A 293 -7.86 7.83 9.34
C ARG A 293 -6.75 8.51 8.54
N THR A 294 -5.51 8.07 8.74
CA THR A 294 -4.33 8.48 8.01
C THR A 294 -3.60 7.26 7.48
N CYS A 295 -3.25 7.28 6.19
CA CYS A 295 -2.39 6.28 5.59
C CYS A 295 -1.16 6.92 4.93
N HIS A 296 -0.06 6.17 4.93
CA HIS A 296 1.11 6.47 4.13
C HIS A 296 1.03 5.73 2.79
N ALA A 297 0.97 6.49 1.70
CA ALA A 297 1.04 5.96 0.34
C ALA A 297 2.51 5.78 -0.06
N TYR A 298 2.91 4.53 -0.30
CA TYR A 298 4.16 4.18 -0.95
C TYR A 298 3.88 3.80 -2.39
N GLY A 299 4.63 4.35 -3.34
CA GLY A 299 4.44 4.10 -4.76
C GLY A 299 5.76 3.89 -5.50
N LEU A 300 5.77 2.98 -6.46
CA LEU A 300 6.88 2.71 -7.36
C LEU A 300 6.37 2.81 -8.79
N LEU A 301 6.69 3.91 -9.47
CA LEU A 301 6.34 4.15 -10.87
C LEU A 301 7.52 3.87 -11.76
N MET A 302 7.47 2.78 -12.50
CA MET A 302 8.47 2.31 -13.44
C MET A 302 8.08 2.75 -14.84
N ILE A 303 8.94 3.54 -15.49
CA ILE A 303 8.69 4.07 -16.83
C ILE A 303 9.73 3.50 -17.78
N GLU A 304 9.28 2.94 -18.91
CA GLU A 304 10.18 2.40 -19.93
C GLU A 304 11.06 3.52 -20.51
N LYS A 305 12.35 3.23 -20.67
CA LYS A 305 13.31 4.16 -21.26
C LYS A 305 13.07 4.22 -22.77
N PRO A 306 12.92 5.43 -23.35
CA PRO A 306 12.84 5.59 -24.78
C PRO A 306 14.15 5.13 -25.45
N SER A 307 14.06 4.75 -26.72
CA SER A 307 15.22 4.31 -27.52
C SER A 307 16.26 5.43 -27.71
N ILE A 308 15.84 6.69 -27.61
CA ILE A 308 16.70 7.87 -27.72
C ILE A 308 17.46 8.09 -26.40
N ARG A 309 18.79 7.97 -26.45
CA ARG A 309 19.65 8.24 -25.29
C ARG A 309 19.47 9.69 -24.82
N GLY A 310 19.26 9.89 -23.52
CA GLY A 310 19.13 11.21 -22.90
C GLY A 310 17.73 11.82 -22.92
N ALA A 311 16.82 11.36 -23.78
CA ALA A 311 15.44 11.86 -23.87
C ALA A 311 14.71 11.82 -22.52
N LEU A 312 14.75 10.66 -21.83
CA LEU A 312 14.17 10.51 -20.51
C LEU A 312 14.76 11.45 -19.47
N HIS A 313 16.04 11.83 -19.57
CA HIS A 313 16.65 12.77 -18.63
C HIS A 313 16.07 14.19 -18.79
N LEU A 314 15.81 14.60 -20.03
CA LEU A 314 15.17 15.87 -20.35
C LEU A 314 13.69 15.87 -19.95
N ALA A 315 12.98 14.76 -20.18
CA ALA A 315 11.57 14.62 -19.80
C ALA A 315 11.35 14.44 -18.29
N TRP A 316 12.34 13.93 -17.53
CA TRP A 316 12.18 13.54 -16.13
C TRP A 316 11.60 14.62 -15.20
N PRO A 317 12.06 15.89 -15.25
CA PRO A 317 11.48 16.94 -14.41
C PRO A 317 10.00 17.20 -14.73
N PHE A 318 9.60 17.06 -16.00
CA PHE A 318 8.22 17.23 -16.45
C PHE A 318 7.34 16.06 -16.03
N ILE A 319 7.82 14.81 -16.20
CA ILE A 319 7.16 13.60 -15.69
C ILE A 319 6.89 13.77 -14.21
N ARG A 320 7.92 14.11 -13.43
CA ARG A 320 7.81 14.28 -11.98
C ARG A 320 6.78 15.34 -11.60
N ARG A 321 6.83 16.51 -12.23
CA ARG A 321 5.86 17.59 -11.98
C ARG A 321 4.44 17.18 -12.34
N PHE A 322 4.26 16.43 -13.43
CA PHE A 322 2.98 15.89 -13.84
C PHE A 322 2.43 14.91 -12.79
N THR A 323 3.22 13.91 -12.38
CA THR A 323 2.78 12.92 -11.39
C THR A 323 2.52 13.54 -10.02
N GLU A 324 3.34 14.51 -9.59
CA GLU A 324 3.09 15.26 -8.35
C GLU A 324 1.76 16.02 -8.39
N ARG A 325 1.34 16.51 -9.56
CA ARG A 325 0.07 17.22 -9.72
C ARG A 325 -1.13 16.29 -9.71
N VAL A 326 -1.06 15.17 -10.42
CA VAL A 326 -2.10 14.13 -10.42
C VAL A 326 -2.35 13.65 -8.98
N PHE A 327 -1.27 13.27 -8.28
CA PHE A 327 -1.37 12.84 -6.89
C PHE A 327 -1.94 13.92 -5.95
N ALA A 328 -1.64 15.20 -6.19
CA ALA A 328 -2.20 16.28 -5.38
C ALA A 328 -3.72 16.43 -5.56
N GLU A 329 -4.23 16.20 -6.77
CA GLU A 329 -5.66 16.19 -7.07
C GLU A 329 -6.34 14.98 -6.44
N ASP A 330 -5.77 13.78 -6.58
CA ASP A 330 -6.27 12.55 -5.94
C ASP A 330 -6.33 12.69 -4.42
N ARG A 331 -5.23 13.16 -3.83
CA ARG A 331 -5.14 13.45 -2.40
C ARG A 331 -6.23 14.40 -1.95
N MET A 332 -6.52 15.45 -2.71
CA MET A 332 -7.57 16.40 -2.37
C MET A 332 -8.94 15.73 -2.32
N ALA A 333 -9.25 14.87 -3.30
CA ALA A 333 -10.52 14.17 -3.39
C ALA A 333 -10.71 13.17 -2.23
N VAL A 334 -9.75 12.28 -2.02
CA VAL A 334 -9.86 11.25 -0.96
C VAL A 334 -9.85 11.83 0.45
N GLU A 335 -9.10 12.91 0.69
CA GLU A 335 -9.15 13.61 1.98
C GLU A 335 -10.47 14.37 2.17
N ALA A 336 -11.13 14.80 1.08
CA ALA A 336 -12.47 15.39 1.16
C ALA A 336 -13.54 14.34 1.45
N GLU A 337 -13.45 13.16 0.83
CA GLU A 337 -14.34 12.04 1.15
C GLU A 337 -14.17 11.57 2.60
N GLN A 338 -12.93 11.50 3.10
CA GLN A 338 -12.67 11.19 4.51
C GLN A 338 -13.39 12.18 5.44
N ARG A 339 -13.25 13.50 5.19
CA ARG A 339 -13.94 14.52 5.99
C ARG A 339 -15.47 14.38 5.92
N ALA A 340 -16.01 14.12 4.74
CA ALA A 340 -17.45 13.91 4.57
C ALA A 340 -17.94 12.69 5.37
N TRP A 341 -17.19 11.58 5.36
CA TRP A 341 -17.50 10.40 6.18
C TRP A 341 -17.44 10.71 7.68
N GLU A 342 -16.45 11.49 8.13
CA GLU A 342 -16.32 11.91 9.54
C GLU A 342 -17.50 12.79 9.99
N GLU A 343 -17.91 13.75 9.17
CA GLU A 343 -19.06 14.62 9.45
C GLU A 343 -20.39 13.85 9.50
N GLN A 344 -20.51 12.79 8.68
CA GLN A 344 -21.71 11.96 8.59
C GLN A 344 -21.75 10.85 9.65
N GLY A 345 -20.59 10.39 10.12
CA GLY A 345 -20.42 9.29 11.08
C GLY A 345 -20.56 7.89 10.48
N GLU A 346 -20.90 7.79 9.20
CA GLU A 346 -21.16 6.55 8.45
C GLU A 346 -20.94 6.77 6.95
N ASP A 347 -20.75 5.67 6.21
CA ASP A 347 -20.69 5.69 4.75
C ASP A 347 -22.09 5.81 4.13
N ARG A 348 -22.40 7.02 3.63
CA ARG A 348 -23.66 7.33 2.90
C ARG A 348 -23.49 7.31 1.38
N ASN A 349 -22.42 6.72 0.85
CA ASN A 349 -22.16 6.76 -0.58
C ASN A 349 -23.15 5.88 -1.35
N HIS A 350 -23.74 6.43 -2.40
CA HIS A 350 -24.53 5.71 -3.39
C HIS A 350 -23.65 5.30 -4.57
N GLU A 351 -22.75 4.34 -4.34
CA GLU A 351 -21.90 3.81 -5.40
C GLU A 351 -22.72 2.96 -6.37
N VAL A 352 -22.59 3.25 -7.66
CA VAL A 352 -23.35 2.62 -8.75
C VAL A 352 -22.47 1.84 -9.71
N PHE A 353 -21.15 2.06 -9.67
CA PHE A 353 -20.22 1.40 -10.55
C PHE A 353 -19.88 0.00 -10.00
N PRO A 354 -20.26 -1.09 -10.70
CA PRO A 354 -20.11 -2.45 -10.17
C PRO A 354 -18.68 -2.83 -9.80
N LEU A 355 -17.70 -2.33 -10.56
CA LEU A 355 -16.28 -2.52 -10.27
C LEU A 355 -15.90 -1.99 -8.88
N ILE A 356 -16.41 -0.81 -8.51
CA ILE A 356 -16.09 -0.17 -7.22
C ILE A 356 -16.81 -0.90 -6.09
N LEU A 357 -18.05 -1.34 -6.30
CA LEU A 357 -18.75 -2.20 -5.34
C LEU A 357 -17.97 -3.50 -5.07
N ASP A 358 -17.41 -4.12 -6.11
CA ASP A 358 -16.67 -5.36 -6.02
C ASP A 358 -15.30 -5.19 -5.32
N VAL A 359 -14.54 -4.11 -5.61
CA VAL A 359 -13.30 -3.86 -4.86
C VAL A 359 -13.61 -3.56 -3.39
N ARG A 360 -14.68 -2.80 -3.10
CA ARG A 360 -15.11 -2.56 -1.71
C ARG A 360 -15.42 -3.88 -1.00
N ALA A 361 -16.03 -4.85 -1.68
CA ALA A 361 -16.28 -6.18 -1.13
C ALA A 361 -14.97 -6.96 -0.86
N VAL A 362 -14.02 -6.93 -1.79
CA VAL A 362 -12.68 -7.53 -1.60
C VAL A 362 -11.96 -6.93 -0.39
N LEU A 363 -11.97 -5.60 -0.25
CA LEU A 363 -11.34 -4.93 0.89
C LEU A 363 -12.01 -5.31 2.21
N ARG A 364 -13.35 -5.36 2.27
CA ARG A 364 -14.09 -5.81 3.48
C ARG A 364 -13.75 -7.24 3.85
N ALA A 365 -13.67 -8.14 2.86
CA ALA A 365 -13.44 -9.57 3.10
C ALA A 365 -12.00 -9.90 3.53
N ASN A 366 -11.03 -9.05 3.18
CA ASN A 366 -9.61 -9.30 3.46
C ASN A 366 -9.02 -8.43 4.56
N GLY A 367 -9.72 -7.37 4.96
CA GLY A 367 -9.39 -6.56 6.12
C GLY A 367 -9.76 -7.23 7.45
N VAL A 368 -9.51 -6.49 8.54
CA VAL A 368 -9.85 -6.90 9.91
C VAL A 368 -10.69 -5.82 10.56
N PRO A 369 -11.57 -6.12 11.52
CA PRO A 369 -12.27 -5.08 12.26
C PRO A 369 -11.27 -4.11 12.90
N LEU A 370 -11.52 -2.80 12.80
CA LEU A 370 -10.75 -1.84 13.59
C LEU A 370 -10.89 -2.19 15.07
N ARG A 371 -9.79 -2.07 15.82
CA ARG A 371 -9.84 -2.23 17.28
C ARG A 371 -10.86 -1.21 17.78
N ALA A 372 -11.91 -1.68 18.46
CA ALA A 372 -12.90 -0.79 19.05
C ALA A 372 -12.17 0.29 19.85
N GLU A 373 -12.61 1.54 19.73
CA GLU A 373 -12.25 2.57 20.70
C GLU A 373 -12.38 1.93 22.07
N THR A 374 -11.36 2.07 22.91
CA THR A 374 -11.48 1.70 24.31
C THR A 374 -12.48 2.67 24.91
N ALA A 375 -13.77 2.34 24.72
CA ALA A 375 -14.90 3.11 25.18
C ALA A 375 -14.74 3.26 26.70
N GLY A 376 -14.47 4.49 27.13
CA GLY A 376 -14.48 4.89 28.52
C GLY A 376 -13.42 4.23 29.41
N ARG A 377 -12.25 4.87 29.51
CA ARG A 377 -11.73 5.20 30.85
C ARG A 377 -12.72 6.16 31.52
N ALA A 378 -13.89 5.64 31.89
CA ALA A 378 -14.82 6.33 32.75
C ALA A 378 -14.17 6.38 34.14
N CYS A 379 -13.67 7.57 34.45
CA CYS A 379 -13.44 8.08 35.78
C CYS A 379 -14.51 7.54 36.75
N ARG A 380 -14.18 6.51 37.54
CA ARG A 380 -14.88 6.24 38.80
C ARG A 380 -14.12 6.98 39.89
N THR A 381 -14.26 8.30 39.88
CA THR A 381 -14.16 9.10 41.11
C THR A 381 -15.58 9.34 41.62
N GLY A 382 -15.78 9.11 42.92
CA GLY A 382 -17.03 9.37 43.65
C GLY A 382 -17.83 8.10 43.96
N GLY A 383 -17.98 7.67 45.21
CA GLY A 383 -17.51 8.23 46.46
C GLY A 383 -17.77 7.25 47.61
N CYS A 384 -16.88 7.28 48.60
CA CYS A 384 -17.23 6.83 49.95
C CYS A 384 -18.29 7.80 50.50
N ARG A 385 -19.40 7.25 50.97
CA ARG A 385 -20.04 7.72 52.19
C ARG A 385 -19.92 6.60 53.21
#